data_AF-A0A179SY15-F1
#
_entry.id   AF-A0A179SY15-F1
#
_cell.length_a   1.000
_cell.length_b   1.000
_cell.length_c   1.000
_cell.angle_alpha   90.00
_cell.angle_beta   90.00
_cell.angle_gamma   90.00
#
_symmetry.space_group_name_H-M   'P 1'
#
loop_
_entity.id
_entity.type
_entity.pdbx_description
1 polymer ?
#
loop_
_entity_poly.entity_id
_entity_poly.type
_entity_poly.pdbx_seq_one_letter_code
_entity_poly.pdbx_strand_id
1 'polypeptide(L)'
;MADKKNQNDEQKQDKDNPNLEQNKREKPVSQLGKVISTGFIGGVFWSFLAYLSSLLNFTEVSPNLILQPIALGDWKNGTLGEFISIVLIGLLSIGVALAYYAILKRFKSMWIGILYGVALWGLVFFILNPIFPNLKTVFELSRATIVTTACLYILYGVFVGYSISFDHNELNTNNEN
;
A
#
# COMPACT_ATOMS: atom_id res chain seq x y z
N MET A 1 -21.02 -22.77 63.42
CA MET A 1 -20.16 -21.58 63.17
C MET A 1 -18.97 -21.94 62.27
N ALA A 2 -19.18 -22.79 61.25
CA ALA A 2 -18.13 -23.39 60.42
C ALA A 2 -18.28 -23.09 58.91
N ASP A 3 -19.20 -22.22 58.52
CA ASP A 3 -19.46 -21.90 57.10
C ASP A 3 -18.75 -20.64 56.59
N LYS A 4 -18.21 -19.80 57.49
CA LYS A 4 -17.66 -18.49 57.10
C LYS A 4 -16.20 -18.50 56.62
N LYS A 5 -15.52 -19.65 56.67
CA LYS A 5 -14.08 -19.76 56.34
C LYS A 5 -13.85 -20.18 54.89
N ASN A 6 -14.72 -20.99 54.29
CA ASN A 6 -14.55 -21.47 52.91
C ASN A 6 -14.89 -20.42 51.83
N GLN A 7 -15.76 -19.44 52.12
CA GLN A 7 -16.06 -18.38 51.15
C GLN A 7 -14.93 -17.35 50.99
N ASN A 8 -13.97 -17.29 51.92
CA ASN A 8 -12.88 -16.32 51.87
C ASN A 8 -11.67 -16.79 51.06
N ASP A 9 -11.56 -18.10 50.77
CA ASP A 9 -10.44 -18.65 50.00
C ASP A 9 -10.71 -18.64 48.48
N GLU A 10 -11.99 -18.67 48.04
CA GLU A 10 -12.34 -18.54 46.61
C GLU A 10 -12.30 -17.08 46.13
N GLN A 11 -12.44 -16.09 47.00
CA GLN A 11 -12.38 -14.67 46.61
C GLN A 11 -10.95 -14.09 46.54
N LYS A 12 -9.91 -14.90 46.79
CA LYS A 12 -8.53 -14.43 46.85
C LYS A 12 -7.67 -14.80 45.64
N GLN A 13 -8.27 -15.39 44.60
CA GLN A 13 -7.55 -15.85 43.41
C GLN A 13 -7.89 -15.11 42.11
N ASP A 14 -8.68 -14.03 42.18
CA ASP A 14 -8.96 -13.13 41.04
C ASP A 14 -8.54 -11.69 41.35
N LYS A 15 -7.46 -11.54 42.12
CA LYS A 15 -6.76 -10.27 42.25
C LYS A 15 -5.56 -10.29 41.34
N ASP A 16 -5.80 -9.74 40.16
CA ASP A 16 -4.94 -8.72 39.58
C ASP A 16 -3.51 -9.21 39.31
N ASN A 17 -3.35 -9.85 38.16
CA ASN A 17 -2.05 -10.02 37.55
C ASN A 17 -1.88 -8.92 36.48
N PRO A 18 -1.39 -7.71 36.84
CA PRO A 18 -1.36 -6.55 35.94
C PRO A 18 -0.32 -6.66 34.80
N ASN A 19 0.30 -7.83 34.61
CA ASN A 19 1.40 -8.06 33.67
C ASN A 19 1.15 -9.26 32.74
N LEU A 20 -0.07 -9.40 32.21
CA LEU A 20 -0.28 -10.24 31.02
C LEU A 20 0.19 -9.46 29.78
N GLU A 21 1.08 -10.05 28.97
CA GLU A 21 1.48 -9.50 27.65
C GLU A 21 0.27 -9.23 26.73
N GLN A 22 -0.89 -9.84 27.00
CA GLN A 22 -2.18 -9.57 26.36
C GLN A 22 -2.76 -8.17 26.66
N ASN A 23 -2.34 -7.53 27.76
CA ASN A 23 -2.75 -6.17 28.14
C ASN A 23 -1.77 -5.10 27.63
N LYS A 24 -0.65 -5.50 27.01
CA LYS A 24 0.07 -4.60 26.11
C LYS A 24 -0.79 -4.40 24.88
N ARG A 25 -1.70 -3.43 24.93
CA ARG A 25 -2.22 -2.80 23.71
C ARG A 25 -0.99 -2.48 22.87
N GLU A 26 -0.84 -3.16 21.73
CA GLU A 26 0.24 -2.88 20.80
C GLU A 26 0.33 -1.36 20.67
N LYS A 27 1.51 -0.80 20.93
CA LYS A 27 1.72 0.65 20.86
C LYS A 27 1.02 1.11 19.59
N PRO A 28 0.05 2.04 19.65
CA PRO A 28 -0.64 2.47 18.46
C PRO A 28 0.43 3.05 17.56
N VAL A 29 0.89 2.24 16.60
CA VAL A 29 1.69 2.74 15.50
C VAL A 29 0.82 3.86 14.95
N SER A 30 1.37 5.07 14.97
CA SER A 30 0.62 6.26 14.54
C SER A 30 -0.04 5.93 13.21
N GLN A 31 -1.30 6.33 12.98
CA GLN A 31 -2.03 6.04 11.75
C GLN A 31 -1.17 6.30 10.50
N LEU A 32 -0.34 7.34 10.56
CA LEU A 32 0.65 7.67 9.54
C LEU A 32 1.71 6.57 9.33
N GLY A 33 2.24 5.96 10.39
CA GLY A 33 3.20 4.85 10.29
C GLY A 33 2.62 3.60 9.62
N LYS A 34 1.32 3.32 9.83
CA LYS A 34 0.62 2.25 9.10
C LYS A 34 0.46 2.60 7.63
N VAL A 35 0.04 3.83 7.30
CA VAL A 35 -0.09 4.34 5.92
C VAL A 35 1.25 4.30 5.18
N ILE A 36 2.33 4.73 5.83
CA ILE A 36 3.68 4.72 5.24
C ILE A 36 4.11 3.27 4.95
N SER A 37 3.92 2.36 5.91
CA SER A 37 4.26 0.95 5.74
C SER A 37 3.45 0.31 4.61
N THR A 38 2.14 0.55 4.54
CA THR A 38 1.28 0.01 3.46
C THR A 38 1.61 0.61 2.11
N GLY A 39 1.92 1.91 2.04
CA GLY A 39 2.42 2.54 0.82
C GLY A 39 3.73 1.94 0.34
N PHE A 40 4.71 1.76 1.22
CA PHE A 40 6.00 1.17 0.85
C PHE A 40 5.86 -0.28 0.40
N ILE A 41 5.21 -1.13 1.22
CA ILE A 41 5.03 -2.55 0.93
C ILE A 41 4.19 -2.74 -0.34
N GLY A 42 3.10 -1.98 -0.47
CA GLY A 42 2.26 -1.99 -1.67
C GLY A 42 3.06 -1.57 -2.90
N GLY A 43 3.82 -0.48 -2.81
CA GLY A 43 4.63 -0.01 -3.92
C GLY A 43 5.66 -1.03 -4.39
N VAL A 44 6.41 -1.63 -3.46
CA VAL A 44 7.41 -2.65 -3.78
C VAL A 44 6.76 -3.91 -4.35
N PHE A 45 5.70 -4.42 -3.71
CA PHE A 45 5.01 -5.64 -4.14
C PHE A 45 4.38 -5.49 -5.54
N TRP A 46 3.67 -4.39 -5.78
CA TRP A 46 3.02 -4.14 -7.06
C TRP A 46 4.01 -3.81 -8.17
N SER A 47 5.13 -3.14 -7.86
CA SER A 47 6.21 -2.92 -8.83
C SER A 47 6.91 -4.23 -9.20
N PHE A 48 7.07 -5.15 -8.25
CA PHE A 48 7.58 -6.48 -8.54
C PHE A 48 6.61 -7.29 -9.43
N LEU A 49 5.30 -7.19 -9.19
CA LEU A 49 4.29 -7.78 -10.09
C LEU A 49 4.31 -7.16 -11.49
N ALA A 50 4.56 -5.86 -11.59
CA ALA A 50 4.75 -5.17 -12.87
C ALA A 50 6.00 -5.69 -13.61
N TYR A 51 7.11 -5.90 -12.88
CA TYR A 51 8.31 -6.53 -13.44
C TYR A 51 8.03 -7.94 -13.95
N LEU A 52 7.36 -8.79 -13.16
CA LEU A 52 6.97 -10.13 -13.59
C LEU A 52 6.08 -10.10 -14.84
N SER A 53 5.14 -9.17 -14.90
CA SER A 53 4.28 -8.99 -16.07
C SER A 53 5.09 -8.60 -17.31
N SER A 54 6.16 -7.81 -17.13
CA SER A 54 7.08 -7.45 -18.21
C SER A 54 7.91 -8.65 -18.66
N LEU A 55 8.41 -9.48 -17.74
CA LEU A 55 9.12 -10.73 -18.07
C LEU A 55 8.25 -11.73 -18.84
N LEU A 56 6.96 -11.80 -18.52
CA LEU A 56 5.98 -12.64 -19.23
C LEU A 56 5.50 -12.04 -20.57
N ASN A 57 6.06 -10.90 -21.00
CA ASN A 57 5.65 -10.16 -22.20
C ASN A 57 4.17 -9.72 -22.20
N PHE A 58 3.53 -9.63 -21.03
CA PHE A 58 2.18 -9.07 -20.91
C PHE A 58 2.16 -7.54 -21.00
N THR A 59 3.30 -6.91 -20.72
CA THR A 59 3.45 -5.45 -20.76
C THR A 59 4.80 -5.06 -21.35
N GLU A 60 4.77 -4.11 -22.30
CA GLU A 60 5.96 -3.42 -22.82
C GLU A 60 6.52 -2.38 -21.82
N VAL A 61 5.80 -2.12 -20.72
CA VAL A 61 6.14 -1.14 -19.68
C VAL A 61 6.91 -1.85 -18.56
N SER A 62 8.20 -1.56 -18.43
CA SER A 62 9.06 -2.07 -17.35
C SER A 62 9.28 -1.01 -16.26
N PRO A 63 9.34 -1.37 -14.97
CA PRO A 63 9.71 -0.50 -13.85
C PRO A 63 10.88 0.48 -14.11
N ASN A 64 11.91 0.09 -14.87
CA ASN A 64 13.02 0.95 -15.29
C ASN A 64 12.65 2.26 -16.00
N LEU A 65 11.43 2.39 -16.50
CA LEU A 65 10.93 3.65 -17.04
C LEU A 65 11.16 4.83 -16.10
N ILE A 66 11.12 4.62 -14.79
CA ILE A 66 11.34 5.69 -13.81
C ILE A 66 12.78 6.22 -13.76
N LEU A 67 13.78 5.41 -14.15
CA LEU A 67 15.19 5.84 -14.24
C LEU A 67 15.54 6.44 -15.60
N GLN A 68 14.67 6.34 -16.61
CA GLN A 68 14.94 6.92 -17.93
C GLN A 68 15.17 8.43 -17.94
N PRO A 69 14.35 9.28 -17.28
CA PRO A 69 14.57 10.72 -17.26
C PRO A 69 15.78 11.13 -16.41
N ILE A 70 16.27 10.23 -15.56
CA ILE A 70 17.45 10.46 -14.74
C ILE A 70 18.68 10.11 -15.60
N ALA A 71 19.66 11.02 -15.64
CA ALA A 71 20.93 10.85 -16.36
C ALA A 71 21.86 9.83 -15.66
N LEU A 72 21.37 8.62 -15.42
CA LEU A 72 22.12 7.49 -14.92
C LEU A 72 22.59 6.69 -16.15
N GLY A 73 23.89 6.37 -16.22
CA GLY A 73 24.53 5.72 -17.37
C GLY A 73 23.95 4.33 -17.70
N ASP A 74 24.55 3.64 -18.68
CA ASP A 74 23.99 2.43 -19.32
C ASP A 74 23.58 1.29 -18.39
N TRP A 75 24.14 1.24 -17.19
CA TRP A 75 23.76 0.29 -16.14
C TRP A 75 22.28 0.38 -15.74
N LYS A 76 21.63 1.53 -15.95
CA LYS A 76 20.19 1.69 -15.69
C LYS A 76 19.34 0.73 -16.54
N ASN A 77 19.81 0.32 -17.72
CA ASN A 77 19.04 -0.54 -18.62
C ASN A 77 19.10 -2.04 -18.27
N GLY A 78 19.94 -2.43 -17.30
CA GLY A 78 20.09 -3.81 -16.86
C GLY A 78 19.12 -4.21 -15.74
N THR A 79 19.21 -5.48 -15.32
CA THR A 79 18.45 -6.03 -14.18
C THR A 79 18.62 -5.24 -12.89
N LEU A 80 19.78 -4.59 -12.69
CA LEU A 80 20.05 -3.74 -11.55
C LEU A 80 19.24 -2.43 -11.55
N GLY A 81 19.02 -1.83 -12.72
CA GLY A 81 18.14 -0.67 -12.84
C GLY A 81 16.69 -1.00 -12.50
N GLU A 82 16.24 -2.21 -12.83
CA GLU A 82 14.90 -2.69 -12.49
C GLU A 82 14.69 -2.81 -10.97
N PHE A 83 15.65 -3.41 -10.25
CA PHE A 83 15.58 -3.50 -8.78
C PHE A 83 15.57 -2.12 -8.12
N ILE A 84 16.39 -1.18 -8.61
CA ILE A 84 16.40 0.19 -8.08
C ILE A 84 15.08 0.91 -8.38
N SER A 85 14.51 0.67 -9.56
CA SER A 85 13.20 1.20 -9.92
C SER A 85 12.12 0.75 -8.95
N ILE A 86 12.09 -0.54 -8.62
CA ILE A 86 11.12 -1.11 -7.68
C ILE A 86 11.22 -0.43 -6.32
N VAL A 87 12.44 -0.19 -5.84
CA VAL A 87 12.66 0.52 -4.57
C VAL A 87 12.22 1.98 -4.66
N LEU A 88 12.57 2.69 -5.75
CA LEU A 88 12.17 4.08 -5.98
C LEU A 88 10.65 4.23 -6.10
N ILE A 89 9.98 3.35 -6.84
CA ILE A 89 8.53 3.31 -6.93
C ILE A 89 7.93 3.00 -5.55
N GLY A 90 8.55 2.11 -4.78
CA GLY A 90 8.22 1.88 -3.38
C GLY A 90 8.24 3.15 -2.53
N LEU A 91 9.28 3.99 -2.67
CA LEU A 91 9.35 5.28 -1.98
C LEU A 91 8.29 6.27 -2.46
N LEU A 92 8.09 6.39 -3.78
CA LEU A 92 7.06 7.28 -4.34
C LEU A 92 5.65 6.84 -3.94
N SER A 93 5.44 5.54 -3.82
CA SER A 93 4.19 4.91 -3.36
C SER A 93 3.82 5.33 -1.93
N ILE A 94 4.79 5.68 -1.08
CA ILE A 94 4.50 6.29 0.23
C ILE A 94 3.76 7.62 0.04
N GLY A 95 4.24 8.47 -0.87
CA GLY A 95 3.59 9.75 -1.19
C GLY A 95 2.18 9.56 -1.74
N VAL A 96 2.00 8.56 -2.61
CA VAL A 96 0.69 8.17 -3.14
C VAL A 96 -0.25 7.66 -2.04
N ALA A 97 0.23 6.85 -1.11
CA ALA A 97 -0.58 6.37 0.03
C ALA A 97 -0.97 7.53 0.97
N LEU A 98 -0.06 8.47 1.23
CA LEU A 98 -0.35 9.67 2.00
C LEU A 98 -1.36 10.58 1.31
N ALA A 99 -1.26 10.75 -0.01
CA ALA A 99 -2.24 11.50 -0.79
C ALA A 99 -3.65 10.87 -0.69
N TYR A 100 -3.74 9.53 -0.78
CA TYR A 100 -5.00 8.83 -0.54
C TYR A 100 -5.53 9.10 0.88
N TYR A 101 -4.68 8.97 1.90
CA TYR A 101 -5.07 9.26 3.29
C TYR A 101 -5.55 10.70 3.48
N ALA A 102 -4.92 11.69 2.84
CA ALA A 102 -5.30 13.09 2.96
C ALA A 102 -6.66 13.39 2.30
N ILE A 103 -6.89 12.85 1.10
CA ILE A 103 -8.04 13.23 0.26
C ILE A 103 -9.26 12.31 0.50
N LEU A 104 -9.03 11.01 0.72
CA LEU A 104 -10.07 9.97 0.60
C LEU A 104 -10.29 9.13 1.87
N LYS A 105 -9.55 9.35 2.97
CA LYS A 105 -9.71 8.55 4.22
C LYS A 105 -11.13 8.47 4.78
N ARG A 106 -11.99 9.43 4.42
CA ARG A 106 -13.38 9.51 4.90
C ARG A 106 -14.32 8.53 4.18
N PHE A 107 -13.92 7.97 3.04
CA PHE A 107 -14.75 7.09 2.24
C PHE A 107 -14.36 5.62 2.44
N LYS A 108 -15.32 4.81 2.90
CA LYS A 108 -15.12 3.39 3.24
C LYS A 108 -15.44 2.43 2.07
N SER A 109 -15.75 2.97 0.90
CA SER A 109 -16.21 2.17 -0.23
C SER A 109 -15.03 1.62 -1.03
N MET A 110 -15.02 0.32 -1.30
CA MET A 110 -14.01 -0.34 -2.17
C MET A 110 -13.93 0.32 -3.55
N TRP A 111 -15.05 0.87 -4.03
CA TRP A 111 -15.15 1.66 -5.24
C TRP A 111 -14.22 2.88 -5.25
N ILE A 112 -13.94 3.47 -4.08
CA ILE A 112 -13.04 4.62 -3.98
C ILE A 112 -11.59 4.21 -4.27
N GLY A 113 -11.18 3.00 -3.87
CA GLY A 113 -9.86 2.45 -4.20
C GLY A 113 -9.71 2.13 -5.68
N ILE A 114 -10.77 1.61 -6.32
CA ILE A 114 -10.81 1.39 -7.78
C ILE A 114 -10.65 2.72 -8.51
N LEU A 115 -11.48 3.71 -8.17
CA LEU A 115 -11.44 5.03 -8.78
C LEU A 115 -10.06 5.68 -8.59
N TYR A 116 -9.47 5.52 -7.42
CA TYR A 116 -8.13 6.00 -7.13
C TYR A 116 -7.07 5.32 -8.01
N GLY A 117 -7.13 3.99 -8.17
CA GLY A 117 -6.22 3.26 -9.05
C GLY A 117 -6.35 3.68 -10.52
N VAL A 118 -7.57 3.87 -11.02
CA VAL A 118 -7.82 4.39 -12.37
C VAL A 118 -7.28 5.81 -12.54
N ALA A 119 -7.50 6.68 -11.54
CA ALA A 119 -7.00 8.04 -11.56
C ALA A 119 -5.47 8.08 -11.55
N LEU A 120 -4.81 7.22 -10.75
CA LEU A 120 -3.35 7.08 -10.75
C LEU A 120 -2.81 6.57 -12.06
N TRP A 121 -3.45 5.56 -12.65
CA TRP A 121 -3.08 5.06 -13.98
C TRP A 121 -3.16 6.18 -15.01
N GLY A 122 -4.26 6.93 -15.03
CA GLY A 122 -4.42 8.09 -15.89
C GLY A 122 -3.36 9.17 -15.63
N LEU A 123 -3.06 9.46 -14.37
CA LEU A 123 -2.01 10.40 -13.99
C LEU A 123 -0.65 9.98 -14.56
N VAL A 124 -0.26 8.72 -14.41
CA VAL A 124 1.03 8.23 -14.92
C VAL A 124 1.08 8.24 -16.45
N PHE A 125 0.03 7.75 -17.13
CA PHE A 125 0.05 7.59 -18.58
C PHE A 125 -0.31 8.86 -19.38
N PHE A 126 -0.96 9.86 -18.77
CA PHE A 126 -1.26 11.14 -19.44
C PHE A 126 -0.37 12.28 -18.97
N ILE A 127 -0.12 12.39 -17.65
CA ILE A 127 0.64 13.52 -17.09
C ILE A 127 2.13 13.23 -17.09
N LEU A 128 2.55 12.02 -16.73
CA LEU A 128 3.97 11.68 -16.72
C LEU A 128 4.51 11.22 -18.09
N ASN A 129 3.66 10.93 -19.07
CA ASN A 129 4.07 10.60 -20.44
C ASN A 129 5.12 11.57 -21.04
N PRO A 130 4.93 12.91 -21.03
CA PRO A 130 5.94 13.85 -21.52
C PRO A 130 7.27 13.84 -20.75
N ILE A 131 7.30 13.33 -19.51
CA ILE A 131 8.52 13.21 -18.70
C ILE A 131 9.33 11.96 -19.12
N PHE A 132 8.68 10.98 -19.74
CA PHE A 132 9.29 9.70 -20.10
C PHE A 132 9.44 9.56 -21.62
N PRO A 133 10.59 9.93 -22.20
CA PRO A 133 10.76 10.00 -23.66
C PRO A 133 10.65 8.66 -24.40
N ASN A 134 10.76 7.50 -23.73
CA ASN A 134 10.50 6.19 -24.34
C ASN A 134 9.15 5.57 -23.94
N LEU A 135 8.29 6.29 -23.18
CA LEU A 135 6.92 5.85 -23.04
C LEU A 135 6.19 6.10 -24.36
N LYS A 136 5.91 5.02 -25.10
CA LYS A 136 4.96 5.07 -26.20
C LYS A 136 3.64 5.65 -25.67
N THR A 137 2.99 6.44 -26.49
CA THR A 137 1.70 7.02 -26.13
C THR A 137 0.71 5.88 -25.88
N VAL A 138 -0.22 6.03 -24.93
CA VAL A 138 -1.21 4.98 -24.58
C VAL A 138 -1.95 4.41 -25.81
N PHE A 139 -2.13 5.23 -26.85
CA PHE A 139 -2.76 4.83 -28.12
C PHE A 139 -1.89 3.93 -29.00
N GLU A 140 -0.58 3.92 -28.81
CA GLU A 140 0.40 3.09 -29.53
C GLU A 140 0.77 1.81 -28.77
N LEU A 141 0.37 1.70 -27.50
CA LEU A 141 0.56 0.49 -26.70
C LEU A 141 -0.38 -0.62 -27.18
N SER A 142 0.11 -1.86 -27.15
CA SER A 142 -0.75 -3.03 -27.30
C SER A 142 -1.90 -3.00 -26.29
N ARG A 143 -3.10 -3.42 -26.72
CA ARG A 143 -4.28 -3.49 -25.84
C ARG A 143 -4.01 -4.36 -24.62
N ALA A 144 -3.19 -5.40 -24.76
CA ALA A 144 -2.78 -6.26 -23.65
C ALA A 144 -2.01 -5.48 -22.58
N THR A 145 -1.09 -4.60 -22.99
CA THR A 145 -0.32 -3.73 -22.09
C THR A 145 -1.23 -2.76 -21.34
N ILE A 146 -2.19 -2.14 -22.03
CA ILE A 146 -3.15 -1.21 -21.43
C ILE A 146 -3.98 -1.92 -20.36
N VAL A 147 -4.57 -3.08 -20.70
CA VAL A 147 -5.40 -3.84 -19.77
C VAL A 147 -4.59 -4.35 -18.58
N THR A 148 -3.38 -4.86 -18.80
CA THR A 148 -2.51 -5.37 -17.74
C THR A 148 -2.09 -4.26 -16.78
N THR A 149 -1.61 -3.13 -17.31
CA THR A 149 -1.19 -2.00 -16.47
C THR A 149 -2.38 -1.37 -15.74
N ALA A 150 -3.52 -1.17 -16.40
CA ALA A 150 -4.73 -0.67 -15.73
C ALA A 150 -5.17 -1.60 -14.59
N CYS A 151 -5.14 -2.92 -14.81
CA CYS A 151 -5.44 -3.91 -13.79
C CYS A 151 -4.50 -3.81 -12.58
N LEU A 152 -3.18 -3.76 -12.81
CA LEU A 152 -2.20 -3.61 -11.73
C LEU A 152 -2.42 -2.33 -10.91
N TYR A 153 -2.71 -1.21 -11.58
CA TYR A 153 -2.98 0.07 -10.89
C TYR A 153 -4.30 0.05 -10.12
N ILE A 154 -5.35 -0.57 -10.66
CA ILE A 154 -6.62 -0.74 -9.95
C ILE A 154 -6.41 -1.59 -8.70
N LEU A 155 -5.74 -2.74 -8.82
CA LEU A 155 -5.50 -3.62 -7.69
C LEU A 155 -4.61 -2.96 -6.63
N TYR A 156 -3.59 -2.21 -7.05
CA TYR A 156 -2.80 -1.37 -6.16
C TYR A 156 -3.66 -0.33 -5.43
N GLY A 157 -4.50 0.41 -6.15
CA GLY A 157 -5.39 1.43 -5.58
C GLY A 157 -6.41 0.85 -4.61
N VAL A 158 -6.97 -0.33 -4.92
CA VAL A 158 -7.85 -1.07 -4.02
C VAL A 158 -7.11 -1.55 -2.79
N PHE A 159 -5.89 -2.08 -2.93
CA PHE A 159 -5.06 -2.51 -1.81
C PHE A 159 -4.79 -1.35 -0.85
N VAL A 160 -4.25 -0.23 -1.36
CA VAL A 160 -3.98 0.97 -0.56
C VAL A 160 -5.26 1.51 0.07
N GLY A 161 -6.33 1.61 -0.73
CA GLY A 161 -7.58 2.19 -0.26
C GLY A 161 -8.26 1.36 0.83
N TYR A 162 -8.28 0.04 0.67
CA TYR A 162 -8.82 -0.87 1.67
C TYR A 162 -7.99 -0.86 2.95
N SER A 163 -6.65 -0.96 2.84
CA SER A 163 -5.77 -0.95 4.00
C SER A 163 -5.88 0.32 4.82
N ILE A 164 -5.96 1.49 4.18
CA ILE A 164 -6.04 2.78 4.87
C ILE A 164 -7.45 3.04 5.43
N SER A 165 -8.50 2.81 4.64
CA SER A 165 -9.88 3.06 5.08
C SER A 165 -10.32 2.10 6.20
N PHE A 166 -9.83 0.87 6.20
CA PHE A 166 -10.08 -0.10 7.27
C PHE A 166 -9.41 0.33 8.59
N ASP A 167 -8.13 0.71 8.53
CA ASP A 167 -7.38 1.16 9.72
C ASP A 167 -8.01 2.40 10.37
N HIS A 168 -8.47 3.35 9.55
CA HIS A 168 -9.17 4.54 10.05
C HIS A 168 -10.49 4.18 10.76
N ASN A 169 -11.22 3.19 10.27
CA ASN A 169 -12.49 2.79 10.87
C ASN A 169 -12.30 2.04 12.19
N GLU A 170 -11.32 1.13 12.27
CA GLU A 170 -11.05 0.38 13.50
C GLU A 170 -10.69 1.32 14.67
N LEU A 171 -9.96 2.39 14.39
CA LEU A 171 -9.62 3.39 15.41
C LEU A 171 -10.82 4.23 15.85
N ASN A 172 -11.75 4.56 14.96
CA ASN A 172 -12.95 5.31 15.34
C ASN A 172 -13.92 4.45 16.18
N THR A 173 -14.09 3.17 15.84
CA THR A 173 -14.96 2.24 16.61
C THR A 173 -14.42 1.96 18.03
N ASN A 174 -13.10 2.01 18.24
CA ASN A 174 -12.49 1.82 19.56
C ASN A 174 -12.52 3.06 20.48
N ASN A 175 -12.84 4.25 19.96
CA ASN A 175 -12.94 5.47 20.76
C ASN A 175 -14.38 5.77 21.23
N GLU A 176 -15.38 5.02 20.74
CA GLU A 176 -16.80 5.19 21.10
C GLU A 176 -17.33 4.13 22.10
N ASN A 177 -16.48 3.21 22.57
CA ASN A 177 -16.78 2.22 23.61
C ASN A 177 -15.86 2.38 24.83
#